data_AF-A0A255XT15-F1
#
_entry.id   AF-A0A255XT15-F1
#
_cell.length_a   1.000
_cell.length_b   1.000
_cell.length_c   1.000
_cell.angle_alpha   90.00
_cell.angle_beta   90.00
_cell.angle_gamma   90.00
#
_symmetry.space_group_name_H-M   'P 1'
#
loop_
_entity.id
_entity.type
_entity.pdbx_description
1 polymer ?
#
loop_
_entity_poly.entity_id
_entity_poly.type
_entity_poly.pdbx_seq_one_letter_code
_entity_poly.pdbx_strand_id
1 'polypeptide(L)'
;MDQLDERLITLLRHNGRRSVSDLALELGVSRATVRARIERLEASGAILGYTVILRADTVDLPVRGIMMVEIEGHVGDRVIRSLGGIAEVSEVHTTNGRWDLVVELGAATLSDFDTVLRRIRLIPGITNSETSLLLATPRSAKARL
;
A
#
# COMPACT_ATOMS: atom_id res chain seq x y z
N MET A 1 0.41 15.69 18.90
CA MET A 1 -0.80 16.15 18.19
C MET A 1 -1.87 16.43 19.21
N ASP A 2 -2.69 17.46 18.98
CA ASP A 2 -3.89 17.72 19.78
C ASP A 2 -5.17 17.34 19.02
N GLN A 3 -6.32 17.45 19.70
CA GLN A 3 -7.62 17.10 19.13
C GLN A 3 -7.98 17.92 17.88
N LEU A 4 -7.50 19.17 17.78
CA LEU A 4 -7.71 20.00 16.60
C LEU A 4 -6.93 19.46 15.40
N ASP A 5 -5.68 19.04 15.62
CA ASP A 5 -4.85 18.41 14.58
C ASP A 5 -5.49 17.11 14.04
N GLU A 6 -6.03 16.26 14.92
CA GLU A 6 -6.68 15.00 14.52
C GLU A 6 -7.93 15.25 13.66
N ARG A 7 -8.74 16.24 14.03
CA ARG A 7 -9.91 16.66 13.25
C ARG A 7 -9.49 17.24 11.90
N LEU A 8 -8.47 18.10 11.88
CA LEU A 8 -7.92 18.68 10.65
C LEU A 8 -7.40 17.58 9.70
N ILE A 9 -6.62 16.62 10.20
CA ILE A 9 -6.12 15.49 9.42
C ILE A 9 -7.27 14.65 8.86
N THR A 10 -8.34 14.44 9.65
CA THR A 10 -9.52 13.70 9.19
C THR A 10 -10.17 14.38 7.99
N LEU A 11 -10.34 15.71 8.04
CA LEU A 11 -10.91 16.48 6.92
C LEU A 11 -10.00 16.43 5.68
N LEU A 12 -8.69 16.56 5.87
CA LEU A 12 -7.70 16.52 4.78
C LEU A 12 -7.57 15.11 4.17
N ARG A 13 -7.69 14.04 4.95
CA ARG A 13 -7.75 12.66 4.44
C ARG A 13 -8.95 12.43 3.54
N HIS A 14 -10.08 13.05 3.87
CA HIS A 14 -11.27 12.94 3.06
C HIS A 14 -11.16 13.77 1.77
N ASN A 15 -10.60 14.98 1.84
CA ASN A 15 -10.30 15.79 0.66
C ASN A 15 -9.13 16.72 0.93
N GLY A 16 -7.95 16.35 0.40
CA GLY A 16 -6.72 17.12 0.56
C GLY A 16 -6.73 18.48 -0.13
N ARG A 17 -7.70 18.76 -1.01
CA ARG A 17 -7.89 20.04 -1.70
C ARG A 17 -8.87 20.98 -1.00
N ARG A 18 -9.43 20.61 0.16
CA ARG A 18 -10.31 21.50 0.93
C ARG A 18 -9.63 22.82 1.21
N SER A 19 -10.35 23.91 0.99
CA SER A 19 -9.78 25.25 1.19
C SER A 19 -9.55 25.51 2.68
N VAL A 20 -8.55 26.33 3.00
CA VAL A 20 -8.30 26.80 4.38
C VAL A 20 -9.54 27.47 4.97
N SER A 21 -10.34 28.15 4.15
CA SER A 21 -11.58 28.80 4.60
C SER A 21 -12.63 27.79 5.04
N ASP A 22 -12.83 26.70 4.30
CA ASP A 22 -13.81 25.66 4.64
C ASP A 22 -13.36 24.88 5.88
N LEU A 23 -12.07 24.56 5.96
CA LEU A 23 -11.47 23.91 7.13
C LEU A 23 -11.63 24.77 8.39
N ALA A 24 -11.40 26.08 8.27
CA ALA A 24 -11.56 27.02 9.39
C ALA A 24 -13.02 27.08 9.88
N LEU A 25 -13.98 27.13 8.95
CA LEU A 25 -15.41 27.13 9.25
C LEU A 25 -15.82 25.84 9.98
N GLU A 26 -15.41 24.68 9.47
CA GLU A 26 -15.80 23.38 10.02
C GLU A 26 -15.11 23.03 11.35
N LEU A 27 -13.87 23.50 11.53
CA LEU A 27 -13.12 23.32 12.78
C LEU A 27 -13.47 24.36 13.85
N GLY A 28 -14.15 25.46 13.49
CA GLY A 28 -14.51 26.54 14.40
C GLY A 28 -13.33 27.39 14.84
N VAL A 29 -12.33 27.58 13.98
CA VAL A 29 -11.09 28.34 14.28
C VAL A 29 -10.77 29.33 13.16
N SER A 30 -9.79 30.22 13.40
CA SER A 30 -9.38 31.20 12.38
C SER A 30 -8.63 30.53 11.21
N ARG A 31 -8.66 31.15 10.03
CA ARG A 31 -7.87 30.71 8.86
C ARG A 31 -6.36 30.70 9.15
N ALA A 32 -5.89 31.66 9.94
CA ALA A 32 -4.50 31.74 10.36
C ALA A 32 -4.11 30.54 11.25
N THR A 33 -5.00 30.15 12.17
CA THR A 33 -4.82 28.95 12.99
C THR A 33 -4.71 27.70 12.13
N VAL A 34 -5.61 27.50 11.16
CA VAL A 34 -5.55 26.33 10.26
C VAL A 34 -4.23 26.29 9.48
N ARG A 35 -3.80 27.41 8.88
CA ARG A 35 -2.51 27.47 8.15
C ARG A 35 -1.33 27.08 9.03
N ALA A 36 -1.21 27.69 10.21
CA ALA A 36 -0.13 27.39 11.14
C ALA A 36 -0.15 25.92 11.58
N ARG A 37 -1.33 25.30 11.72
CA ARG A 37 -1.44 23.87 12.03
C ARG A 37 -0.99 22.99 10.87
N ILE A 38 -1.39 23.29 9.63
CA ILE A 38 -0.95 22.54 8.44
C ILE A 38 0.57 22.62 8.32
N GLU A 39 1.15 23.82 8.32
CA GLU A 39 2.60 24.04 8.20
C GLU A 39 3.39 23.29 9.28
N ARG A 40 2.90 23.30 10.53
CA ARG A 40 3.54 22.56 11.62
C ARG A 40 3.44 21.04 11.44
N LEU A 41 2.30 20.53 10.96
CA LEU A 41 2.11 19.10 10.70
C LEU A 41 3.00 18.61 9.54
N GLU A 42 3.16 19.43 8.50
CA GLU A 42 4.11 19.18 7.40
C GLU A 42 5.56 19.21 7.90
N ALA A 43 5.96 20.27 8.61
CA ALA A 43 7.33 20.44 9.11
C ALA A 43 7.76 19.34 10.09
N SER A 44 6.82 18.79 10.86
CA SER A 44 7.06 17.67 11.78
C SER A 44 7.04 16.29 11.11
N GLY A 45 6.66 16.19 9.83
CA GLY A 45 6.51 14.93 9.12
C GLY A 45 5.22 14.15 9.48
N ALA A 46 4.33 14.73 10.27
CA ALA A 46 3.01 14.15 10.53
C ALA A 46 2.14 14.14 9.25
N ILE A 47 2.33 15.13 8.38
CA ILE A 47 1.88 15.11 6.99
C ILE A 47 3.13 15.02 6.11
N LEU A 48 3.31 13.87 5.44
CA LEU A 48 4.44 13.66 4.53
C LEU A 48 4.23 14.32 3.16
N GLY A 49 2.98 14.51 2.77
CA GLY A 49 2.62 15.13 1.50
C GLY A 49 1.18 14.88 1.12
N TYR A 50 0.80 15.44 -0.02
CA TYR A 50 -0.50 15.29 -0.63
C TYR A 50 -0.32 14.60 -1.98
N THR A 51 -1.20 13.66 -2.29
CA THR A 51 -1.13 12.93 -3.56
C THR A 51 -2.49 12.93 -4.25
N VAL A 52 -2.45 12.76 -5.57
CA VAL A 52 -3.63 12.44 -6.36
C VAL A 52 -3.71 10.92 -6.48
N ILE A 53 -4.90 10.37 -6.30
CA ILE A 53 -5.18 8.96 -6.51
C ILE A 53 -5.91 8.86 -7.86
N LEU A 54 -5.23 8.33 -8.88
CA LEU A 54 -5.79 8.12 -10.21
C LEU A 54 -6.59 6.82 -10.27
N ARG A 55 -7.50 6.70 -11.24
CA ARG A 55 -8.20 5.44 -11.50
C ARG A 55 -7.20 4.30 -11.72
N ALA A 56 -6.13 4.53 -12.48
CA ALA A 56 -5.07 3.56 -12.69
C ALA A 56 -4.37 3.12 -11.38
N ASP A 57 -4.29 4.00 -10.38
CA ASP A 57 -3.72 3.70 -9.05
C ASP A 57 -4.69 2.91 -8.16
N THR A 58 -5.97 2.85 -8.53
CA THR A 58 -7.05 2.20 -7.76
C THR A 58 -7.61 0.95 -8.41
N VAL A 59 -7.31 0.70 -9.68
CA VAL A 59 -7.72 -0.53 -10.36
C VAL A 59 -6.77 -1.62 -9.92
N ASP A 60 -7.12 -2.20 -8.78
CA ASP A 60 -6.69 -3.54 -8.39
C ASP A 60 -6.83 -4.45 -9.62
N LEU A 61 -5.77 -5.19 -9.97
CA LEU A 61 -5.86 -6.22 -10.99
C LEU A 61 -7.02 -7.17 -10.61
N PRO A 62 -7.84 -7.61 -11.58
CA PRO A 62 -9.08 -8.34 -11.28
C PRO A 62 -8.83 -9.68 -10.57
N VAL A 63 -7.66 -10.29 -10.77
CA VAL A 63 -7.20 -11.46 -10.02
C VAL A 63 -6.04 -11.03 -9.13
N ARG A 64 -6.13 -11.32 -7.83
CA ARG A 64 -5.10 -11.00 -6.85
C ARG A 64 -4.85 -12.17 -5.93
N GLY A 65 -3.64 -12.26 -5.40
CA GLY A 65 -3.32 -13.23 -4.38
C GLY A 65 -2.15 -12.79 -3.52
N ILE A 66 -2.03 -13.50 -2.40
CA ILE A 66 -0.87 -13.44 -1.53
C ILE A 66 -0.15 -14.78 -1.67
N MET A 67 1.13 -14.73 -1.98
CA MET A 67 2.00 -15.89 -2.07
C MET A 67 2.99 -15.87 -0.91
N MET A 68 2.93 -16.89 -0.09
CA MET A 68 3.91 -17.19 0.94
C MET A 68 5.04 -18.00 0.30
N VAL A 69 6.29 -17.63 0.57
CA VAL A 69 7.46 -18.22 -0.10
C VAL A 69 8.49 -18.64 0.93
N GLU A 70 8.99 -19.87 0.75
CA GLU A 70 10.11 -20.43 1.52
C GLU A 70 11.36 -20.41 0.64
N ILE A 71 12.48 -20.02 1.23
CA ILE A 71 13.76 -19.82 0.56
C ILE A 71 14.81 -20.73 1.18
N GLU A 72 15.63 -21.33 0.32
CA GLU A 72 16.77 -22.13 0.73
C GLU A 72 17.99 -21.26 1.09
N GLY A 73 18.58 -21.55 2.26
CA GLY A 73 19.88 -21.00 2.64
C GLY A 73 19.90 -19.47 2.70
N HIS A 74 20.95 -18.86 2.13
CA HIS A 74 21.26 -17.43 2.29
C HIS A 74 21.06 -16.64 0.97
N VAL A 75 20.07 -17.03 0.16
CA VAL A 75 19.84 -16.42 -1.17
C VAL A 75 18.68 -15.42 -1.20
N GLY A 76 18.14 -15.04 -0.04
CA GLY A 76 16.99 -14.14 0.11
C GLY A 76 17.10 -12.86 -0.73
N ASP A 77 18.22 -12.13 -0.64
CA ASP A 77 18.43 -10.90 -1.41
C ASP A 77 18.34 -11.11 -2.94
N ARG A 78 18.77 -12.27 -3.43
CA ARG A 78 18.71 -12.60 -4.87
C ARG A 78 17.27 -12.92 -5.29
N VAL A 79 16.53 -13.62 -4.44
CA VAL A 79 15.11 -13.92 -4.66
C VAL A 79 14.30 -12.62 -4.67
N ILE A 80 14.51 -11.74 -3.69
CA ILE A 80 13.84 -10.42 -3.61
C ILE A 80 14.13 -9.59 -4.87
N ARG A 81 15.38 -9.54 -5.34
CA ARG A 81 15.71 -8.84 -6.60
C ARG A 81 15.00 -9.44 -7.81
N SER A 82 14.91 -10.77 -7.90
CA SER A 82 14.21 -11.45 -8.99
C SER A 82 12.71 -11.15 -8.96
N LEU A 83 12.09 -11.16 -7.78
CA LEU A 83 10.68 -10.81 -7.57
C LEU A 83 10.41 -9.35 -7.94
N GLY A 84 11.30 -8.42 -7.60
CA GLY A 84 11.18 -7.01 -7.97
C GLY A 84 11.22 -6.74 -9.48
N GLY A 85 11.66 -7.69 -10.30
CA GLY A 85 11.61 -7.62 -11.76
C GLY A 85 10.28 -8.09 -12.37
N ILE A 86 9.33 -8.56 -11.56
CA ILE A 86 8.04 -9.07 -12.00
C ILE A 86 6.98 -7.98 -11.82
N ALA A 87 6.44 -7.47 -12.93
CA ALA A 87 5.45 -6.38 -12.91
C ALA A 87 4.17 -6.73 -12.13
N GLU A 88 3.81 -8.01 -12.10
CA GLU A 88 2.64 -8.53 -11.40
C GLU A 88 2.84 -8.63 -9.88
N VAL A 89 4.07 -8.46 -9.38
CA VAL A 89 4.38 -8.41 -7.93
C VAL A 89 4.28 -6.95 -7.47
N SER A 90 3.32 -6.67 -6.58
CA SER A 90 3.09 -5.33 -6.06
C SER A 90 3.88 -5.04 -4.79
N GLU A 91 4.03 -6.04 -3.91
CA GLU A 91 4.72 -5.88 -2.63
C GLU A 91 5.48 -7.18 -2.27
N VAL A 92 6.64 -7.03 -1.63
CA VAL A 92 7.43 -8.15 -1.08
C VAL A 92 7.81 -7.79 0.35
N HIS A 93 7.46 -8.65 1.29
CA HIS A 93 7.72 -8.46 2.71
C HIS A 93 8.59 -9.60 3.23
N THR A 94 9.62 -9.28 4.01
CA THR A 94 10.36 -10.27 4.79
C THR A 94 9.59 -10.61 6.06
N THR A 95 9.56 -11.88 6.43
CA THR A 95 8.86 -12.37 7.62
C THR A 95 9.78 -13.16 8.53
N ASN A 96 9.43 -13.23 9.83
CA ASN A 96 10.13 -14.03 10.84
C ASN A 96 9.48 -15.40 11.08
N GLY A 97 8.36 -15.68 10.40
CA GLY A 97 7.51 -16.85 10.63
C GLY A 97 7.96 -18.07 9.84
N ARG A 98 7.01 -19.00 9.60
CA ARG A 98 7.23 -20.22 8.80
C ARG A 98 7.75 -19.93 7.39
N TRP A 99 7.34 -18.81 6.83
CA TRP A 99 7.69 -18.39 5.48
C TRP A 99 8.70 -17.26 5.58
N ASP A 100 9.63 -17.21 4.63
CA ASP A 100 10.66 -16.17 4.59
C ASP A 100 10.13 -14.88 3.97
N LEU A 101 9.26 -15.01 2.95
CA LEU A 101 8.62 -13.88 2.29
C LEU A 101 7.09 -14.02 2.21
N VAL A 102 6.43 -12.87 2.24
CA VAL A 102 5.04 -12.67 1.79
C VAL A 102 5.10 -11.81 0.54
N VAL A 103 4.45 -12.24 -0.54
CA VAL A 103 4.41 -11.53 -1.82
C VAL A 103 2.97 -11.20 -2.17
N GLU A 104 2.65 -9.93 -2.38
CA GLU A 104 1.38 -9.51 -2.98
C GLU A 104 1.54 -9.47 -4.50
N LEU A 105 0.59 -10.07 -5.22
CA LEU A 105 0.60 -10.11 -6.68
C LEU A 105 -0.79 -10.03 -7.29
N GLY A 106 -0.85 -9.59 -8.54
CA GLY A 106 -2.11 -9.53 -9.31
C GLY A 106 -1.91 -9.79 -10.80
N ALA A 107 -3.00 -10.15 -11.48
CA ALA A 107 -3.03 -10.39 -12.92
C ALA A 107 -4.41 -10.07 -13.53
N ALA A 108 -4.46 -9.94 -14.85
CA ALA A 108 -5.70 -9.65 -15.58
C ALA A 108 -6.66 -10.85 -15.63
N THR A 109 -6.15 -12.07 -15.58
CA THR A 109 -6.94 -13.31 -15.61
C THR A 109 -6.33 -14.39 -14.71
N LEU A 110 -7.10 -15.45 -14.41
CA LEU A 110 -6.59 -16.61 -13.66
C LEU A 110 -5.48 -17.35 -14.42
N SER A 111 -5.54 -17.36 -15.76
CA SER A 111 -4.51 -17.98 -16.60
C SER A 111 -3.19 -17.21 -16.57
N ASP A 112 -3.27 -15.87 -16.61
CA ASP A 112 -2.10 -15.02 -16.42
C ASP A 112 -1.54 -15.19 -15.01
N PHE A 113 -2.41 -15.29 -14.00
CA PHE A 113 -2.02 -15.53 -12.61
C PHE A 113 -1.26 -16.85 -12.44
N ASP A 114 -1.73 -17.96 -13.02
CA ASP A 114 -1.00 -19.24 -13.00
C ASP A 114 0.40 -19.12 -13.64
N THR A 115 0.48 -18.36 -14.73
CA THR A 115 1.75 -18.10 -15.43
C THR A 115 2.73 -17.34 -14.52
N VAL A 116 2.24 -16.33 -13.80
CA VAL A 116 3.04 -15.57 -12.82
C VAL A 116 3.49 -16.48 -11.67
N LEU A 117 2.60 -17.27 -11.08
CA LEU A 117 2.94 -18.20 -10.00
C LEU A 117 4.02 -19.19 -10.43
N ARG A 118 3.90 -19.75 -11.64
CA ARG A 118 4.89 -20.66 -12.20
C ARG A 118 6.23 -19.97 -12.38
N ARG A 119 6.25 -18.75 -12.92
CA ARG A 119 7.48 -17.97 -13.09
C ARG A 119 8.15 -17.71 -11.74
N ILE A 120 7.39 -17.38 -10.71
CA ILE A 120 7.91 -17.19 -9.35
C ILE A 120 8.49 -18.50 -8.81
N ARG A 121 7.76 -19.62 -8.89
CA ARG A 121 8.23 -20.93 -8.40
C ARG A 121 9.53 -21.42 -9.06
N LEU A 122 9.85 -20.93 -10.25
CA LEU A 122 11.07 -21.26 -10.97
C LEU A 122 12.27 -20.38 -10.59
N ILE A 123 12.10 -19.37 -9.74
CA ILE A 123 13.21 -18.53 -9.26
C ILE A 123 14.15 -19.40 -8.40
N PRO A 124 15.45 -19.48 -8.75
CA PRO A 124 16.42 -20.25 -7.98
C PRO A 124 16.48 -19.78 -6.52
N GLY A 125 16.38 -20.72 -5.60
CA GLY A 125 16.34 -20.46 -4.16
C GLY A 125 14.94 -20.54 -3.56
N ILE A 126 13.87 -20.48 -4.35
CA ILE A 126 12.51 -20.77 -3.86
C ILE A 126 12.33 -22.28 -3.77
N THR A 127 12.08 -22.79 -2.57
CA THR A 127 11.90 -24.22 -2.30
C THR A 127 10.44 -24.61 -2.17
N ASN A 128 9.62 -23.70 -1.69
CA ASN A 128 8.21 -23.94 -1.45
C ASN A 128 7.40 -22.66 -1.58
N SER A 129 6.10 -22.83 -1.88
CA SER A 129 5.18 -21.71 -1.93
C SER A 129 3.76 -22.13 -1.65
N GLU A 130 3.02 -21.29 -0.94
CA GLU A 130 1.58 -21.40 -0.76
C GLU A 130 0.91 -20.11 -1.27
N THR A 131 -0.20 -20.22 -1.98
CA THR A 131 -0.87 -19.05 -2.57
C THR A 131 -2.33 -19.02 -2.18
N SER A 132 -2.78 -17.88 -1.68
CA SER A 132 -4.19 -17.60 -1.40
C SER A 132 -4.72 -16.54 -2.36
N LEU A 133 -5.76 -16.87 -3.11
CA LEU A 133 -6.48 -15.89 -3.93
C LEU A 133 -7.31 -14.96 -3.03
N LEU A 134 -7.27 -13.66 -3.31
CA LEU A 134 -8.07 -12.66 -2.61
C LEU A 134 -9.46 -12.57 -3.26
N LEU A 135 -10.45 -13.18 -2.63
CA LEU A 135 -11.82 -13.23 -3.17
C LEU A 135 -12.54 -11.88 -3.06
N ALA A 136 -12.50 -11.28 -1.87
CA ALA A 136 -13.12 -10.00 -1.57
C ALA A 136 -12.27 -9.23 -0.56
N THR A 137 -12.35 -7.90 -0.60
CA THR A 137 -11.70 -7.01 0.37
C THR A 137 -12.77 -6.17 1.07
N PRO A 138 -13.47 -6.69 2.10
CA PRO A 138 -14.57 -5.99 2.77
C PRO A 138 -14.13 -4.71 3.48
N ARG A 139 -12.86 -4.63 3.87
CA ARG A 139 -12.24 -3.46 4.49
C ARG A 139 -10.82 -3.30 3.96
N SER A 140 -10.43 -2.07 3.63
CA SER A 140 -9.05 -1.69 3.31
C SER A 140 -8.70 -0.39 4.02
N ALA A 141 -7.47 -0.29 4.50
CA ALA A 141 -6.90 0.98 4.99
C ALA A 141 -6.21 1.76 3.86
N LYS A 142 -5.95 1.13 2.70
CA LYS A 142 -5.50 1.83 1.49
C LYS A 142 -6.61 2.81 1.09
N ALA A 143 -6.26 4.06 0.84
CA ALA A 143 -7.21 5.06 0.38
C ALA A 143 -7.84 4.58 -0.93
N ARG A 144 -9.13 4.24 -0.88
CA ARG A 144 -9.95 3.95 -2.05
C ARG A 144 -10.83 5.17 -2.27
N LEU A 145 -11.01 5.57 -3.54
CA LEU A 145 -12.04 6.53 -3.93
C LEU A 145 -13.43 5.98 -3.58
#